data_AF-A0AAE1IMK4-F1
#
_entry.id   AF-A0AAE1IMK4-F1
#
_cell.length_a   1.000
_cell.length_b   1.000
_cell.length_c   1.000
_cell.angle_alpha   90.00
_cell.angle_beta   90.00
_cell.angle_gamma   90.00
#
_symmetry.space_group_name_H-M   'P 1'
#
loop_
_entity.id
_entity.type
_entity.pdbx_description
1 polymer ?
#
loop_
_entity_poly.entity_id
_entity_poly.type
_entity_poly.pdbx_seq_one_letter_code
_entity_poly.pdbx_strand_id
1 'polypeptide(L)'
;MVARGDLLNGECTRSKLWLVELAGSERVAKTEVLGERLKEAQNINRSLSALGDVVSALATKNQRIPFRNSKITRLLPDSLGGDAKTLMFGQISPNENDLTETICSLNLPVE
;
A
#
# COMPACT_ATOMS: atom_id res chain seq x y z
N MET A 1 -4.36 -17.11 6.73
CA MET A 1 -5.81 -17.40 6.59
C MET A 1 -6.20 -18.27 7.77
N VAL A 2 -7.11 -17.80 8.60
CA VAL A 2 -7.63 -18.55 9.76
C VAL A 2 -9.06 -18.95 9.42
N ALA A 3 -9.41 -20.21 9.65
CA ALA A 3 -10.76 -20.73 9.46
C ALA A 3 -11.28 -21.24 10.80
N ARG A 4 -12.49 -20.83 11.18
CA ARG A 4 -13.20 -21.31 12.37
C ARG A 4 -14.56 -21.83 11.96
N GLY A 5 -14.88 -23.07 12.36
CA GLY A 5 -16.22 -23.61 12.29
C GLY A 5 -16.93 -23.40 13.62
N ASP A 6 -18.16 -22.92 13.59
CA ASP A 6 -19.07 -22.91 14.73
C ASP A 6 -19.85 -24.24 14.75
N LEU A 7 -19.69 -24.99 15.84
CA LEU A 7 -20.28 -26.31 16.01
C LEU A 7 -21.78 -26.26 16.33
N LEU A 8 -22.31 -25.09 16.72
CA LEU A 8 -23.71 -24.93 17.13
C LEU A 8 -24.64 -24.65 15.96
N ASN A 9 -24.20 -23.88 14.97
CA ASN A 9 -25.01 -23.49 13.80
C ASN A 9 -24.40 -23.93 12.45
N GLY A 10 -23.20 -24.52 12.45
CA GLY A 10 -22.52 -25.00 11.24
C GLY A 10 -21.87 -23.89 10.41
N GLU A 11 -21.84 -22.64 10.88
CA GLU A 11 -21.22 -21.53 10.16
C GLU A 11 -19.69 -21.68 10.11
N CYS A 12 -19.08 -21.34 8.98
CA CYS A 12 -17.63 -21.32 8.83
C CYS A 12 -17.16 -19.91 8.48
N THR A 13 -16.40 -19.30 9.39
CA THR A 13 -15.77 -18.00 9.15
C THR A 13 -14.34 -18.20 8.67
N ARG A 14 -13.94 -17.48 7.62
CA ARG A 14 -12.55 -17.40 7.16
C ARG A 14 -12.10 -15.95 7.19
N SER A 15 -10.93 -15.70 7.77
CA SER A 15 -10.35 -14.36 7.84
C SER A 15 -8.87 -14.35 7.41
N LYS A 16 -8.43 -13.20 6.92
CA LYS A 16 -7.03 -12.89 6.63
C LYS A 16 -6.70 -11.57 7.32
N LEU A 17 -5.55 -11.54 7.98
CA LEU A 17 -4.97 -10.32 8.52
C LEU A 17 -3.59 -10.16 7.88
N TRP A 18 -3.35 -8.98 7.34
CA TRP A 18 -2.05 -8.59 6.80
C TRP A 18 -1.50 -7.45 7.64
N LEU A 19 -0.28 -7.63 8.11
CA LEU A 19 0.52 -6.57 8.71
C LEU A 19 1.69 -6.34 7.76
N VAL A 20 1.70 -5.16 7.12
CA VAL A 20 2.62 -4.86 6.03
C VAL A 20 3.48 -3.67 6.44
N GLU A 21 4.79 -3.89 6.52
CA GLU A 21 5.78 -2.82 6.64
C GLU A 21 6.15 -2.34 5.22
N LEU A 22 5.90 -1.08 4.91
CA LEU A 22 6.25 -0.50 3.61
C LEU A 22 7.68 0.06 3.65
N ALA A 23 8.37 -0.03 2.52
CA ALA A 23 9.64 0.67 2.34
C ALA A 23 9.43 2.20 2.30
N GLY A 24 10.51 2.95 2.49
CA GLY A 24 10.50 4.40 2.45
C GLY A 24 9.97 4.95 1.12
N SER A 25 9.18 6.04 1.23
CA SER A 25 8.56 6.72 0.09
C SER A 25 9.41 7.85 -0.49
N GLU A 26 10.67 7.96 -0.05
CA GLU A 26 11.54 9.05 -0.46
C GLU A 26 11.83 9.04 -1.96
N ARG A 27 11.85 10.25 -2.51
CA ARG A 27 12.09 10.44 -3.94
C ARG A 27 13.55 10.21 -4.28
N VAL A 28 13.77 9.35 -5.27
CA VAL A 28 15.08 9.07 -5.87
C VAL A 28 15.83 10.35 -6.29
N ALA A 29 15.11 11.40 -6.71
CA ALA A 29 15.73 12.66 -7.13
C ALA A 29 16.51 13.38 -6.01
N LYS A 30 16.24 13.08 -4.74
CA LYS A 30 16.98 13.62 -3.59
C LYS A 30 18.20 12.79 -3.22
N THR A 31 18.39 11.64 -3.84
CA THR A 31 19.45 10.71 -3.49
C THR A 31 20.52 10.71 -4.59
N GLU A 32 21.79 10.78 -4.20
CA GLU A 32 22.93 10.71 -5.12
C GLU A 32 23.29 9.25 -5.48
N VAL A 33 22.30 8.35 -5.44
CA VAL A 33 22.50 6.92 -5.65
C VAL A 33 22.60 6.59 -7.14
N LEU A 34 23.55 5.72 -7.48
CA LEU A 34 23.82 5.30 -8.86
C LEU A 34 23.79 3.77 -8.97
N GLY A 35 23.75 3.28 -10.22
CA GLY A 35 23.86 1.85 -10.53
C GLY A 35 22.72 1.01 -9.95
N GLU A 36 23.05 -0.09 -9.28
CA GLU A 36 22.06 -1.02 -8.74
C GLU A 36 21.18 -0.41 -7.63
N ARG A 37 21.75 0.49 -6.80
CA ARG A 37 20.97 1.19 -5.78
C ARG A 37 19.92 2.13 -6.38
N LEU A 38 20.22 2.72 -7.53
CA LEU A 38 19.25 3.53 -8.27
C LEU A 38 18.08 2.66 -8.77
N LYS A 39 18.38 1.48 -9.33
CA LYS A 39 17.35 0.52 -9.78
C LYS A 39 16.48 0.02 -8.62
N GLU A 40 17.09 -0.25 -7.47
CA GLU A 40 16.38 -0.64 -6.25
C GLU A 40 15.41 0.47 -5.81
N ALA A 41 15.90 1.70 -5.66
CA ALA A 41 15.08 2.84 -5.26
C ALA A 41 13.92 3.13 -6.25
N GLN A 42 14.16 2.93 -7.55
CA GLN A 42 13.11 3.01 -8.59
C GLN A 42 12.07 1.89 -8.43
N ASN A 43 12.47 0.67 -8.12
CA ASN A 43 11.54 -0.45 -7.92
C ASN A 43 10.71 -0.28 -6.64
N ILE A 44 11.30 0.24 -5.56
CA ILE A 44 10.60 0.61 -4.32
C ILE A 44 9.51 1.63 -4.66
N ASN A 45 9.89 2.75 -5.27
CA ASN A 45 8.96 3.81 -5.65
C ASN A 45 7.85 3.32 -6.58
N ARG A 46 8.19 2.50 -7.59
CA ARG A 46 7.20 1.90 -8.49
C ARG A 46 6.16 1.08 -7.73
N SER A 47 6.58 0.32 -6.72
CA SER A 47 5.67 -0.51 -5.92
C SER A 47 4.72 0.33 -5.06
N LEU A 48 5.22 1.43 -4.47
CA LEU A 48 4.44 2.37 -3.65
C LEU A 48 3.48 3.19 -4.50
N SER A 49 3.92 3.70 -5.67
CA SER A 49 3.03 4.39 -6.61
C SER A 49 1.90 3.50 -7.09
N ALA A 50 2.19 2.24 -7.43
CA ALA A 50 1.14 1.29 -7.82
C ALA A 50 0.14 1.01 -6.69
N LEU A 51 0.58 1.02 -5.42
CA LEU A 51 -0.32 0.92 -4.27
C LEU A 51 -1.21 2.17 -4.16
N GLY A 52 -0.64 3.36 -4.28
CA GLY A 52 -1.39 4.62 -4.30
C GLY A 52 -2.43 4.67 -5.43
N ASP A 53 -2.06 4.22 -6.65
CA ASP A 53 -2.99 4.12 -7.79
C ASP A 53 -4.19 3.21 -7.49
N VAL A 54 -3.94 2.07 -6.82
CA VAL A 54 -4.99 1.13 -6.42
C VAL A 54 -5.92 1.76 -5.39
N VAL A 55 -5.38 2.37 -4.33
CA VAL A 55 -6.20 3.03 -3.29
C VAL A 55 -7.02 4.17 -3.88
N SER A 56 -6.42 5.00 -4.73
CA SER A 56 -7.11 6.08 -5.44
C SER A 56 -8.25 5.57 -6.32
N ALA A 57 -8.00 4.51 -7.10
CA ALA A 57 -9.01 3.91 -7.97
C ALA A 57 -10.17 3.31 -7.15
N LEU A 58 -9.89 2.76 -5.97
CA LEU A 58 -10.92 2.21 -5.07
C LEU A 58 -11.77 3.32 -4.45
N ALA A 59 -11.15 4.37 -3.91
CA ALA A 59 -11.85 5.53 -3.31
C ALA A 59 -12.76 6.24 -4.34
N THR A 60 -12.29 6.34 -5.59
CA THR A 60 -13.06 6.93 -6.70
C THR A 60 -14.05 5.96 -7.35
N LYS A 61 -14.17 4.73 -6.86
CA LYS A 61 -15.05 3.67 -7.39
C LYS A 61 -14.85 3.42 -8.89
N ASN A 62 -13.60 3.47 -9.34
CA ASN A 62 -13.26 3.23 -10.73
C ASN A 62 -13.60 1.79 -11.12
N GLN A 63 -14.11 1.59 -12.34
CA GLN A 63 -14.50 0.26 -12.84
C GLN A 63 -13.31 -0.71 -12.92
N ARG A 64 -12.10 -0.19 -13.19
CA ARG A 64 -10.90 -1.01 -13.37
C ARG A 64 -9.81 -0.63 -12.39
N ILE A 65 -9.59 -1.49 -11.39
CA ILE A 65 -8.54 -1.30 -10.38
C ILE A 65 -7.21 -1.87 -10.87
N PRO A 66 -6.09 -1.11 -10.82
CA PRO A 66 -4.81 -1.49 -11.42
C PRO A 66 -3.96 -2.44 -10.55
N PHE A 67 -4.56 -3.49 -9.98
CA PHE A 67 -3.85 -4.46 -9.12
C PHE A 67 -2.67 -5.17 -9.79
N ARG A 68 -2.48 -5.07 -11.11
CA ARG A 68 -1.40 -5.73 -11.84
C ARG A 68 -0.12 -4.89 -11.95
N ASN A 69 -0.13 -3.64 -11.51
CA ASN A 69 0.98 -2.70 -11.71
C ASN A 69 2.21 -3.01 -10.84
N SER A 70 2.07 -3.78 -9.76
CA SER A 70 3.19 -4.25 -8.93
C SER A 70 2.92 -5.64 -8.32
N LYS A 71 3.97 -6.26 -7.76
CA LYS A 71 3.81 -7.56 -7.08
C LYS A 71 2.97 -7.43 -5.80
N ILE A 72 3.17 -6.37 -5.02
CA ILE A 72 2.44 -6.15 -3.77
C ILE A 72 0.94 -5.95 -4.01
N THR A 73 0.55 -5.17 -5.02
CA THR A 73 -0.87 -4.98 -5.35
C THR A 73 -1.52 -6.23 -5.95
N ARG A 74 -0.74 -7.13 -6.57
CA ARG A 74 -1.21 -8.45 -7.01
C ARG A 74 -1.44 -9.43 -5.86
N LEU A 75 -0.77 -9.25 -4.72
CA LEU A 75 -0.88 -10.13 -3.56
C LEU A 75 -2.03 -9.74 -2.63
N LEU A 76 -2.39 -8.46 -2.60
CA LEU A 76 -3.40 -7.88 -1.71
C LEU A 76 -4.78 -7.51 -2.34
N PRO A 77 -5.24 -8.03 -3.51
CA PRO A 77 -6.53 -7.61 -4.07
C PRO A 77 -7.72 -7.82 -3.12
N ASP A 78 -7.73 -8.94 -2.39
CA ASP A 78 -8.78 -9.31 -1.45
C ASP A 78 -8.69 -8.57 -0.11
N SER A 79 -7.61 -7.81 0.10
CA SER A 79 -7.33 -7.12 1.35
C SER A 79 -7.53 -5.61 1.17
N LEU A 80 -7.28 -5.08 -0.04
CA LEU A 80 -7.48 -3.68 -0.38
C LEU A 80 -8.89 -3.38 -0.91
N GLY A 81 -9.59 -4.36 -1.48
CA GLY A 81 -10.94 -4.18 -2.05
C GLY A 81 -12.00 -5.11 -1.44
N GLY A 82 -13.23 -5.00 -1.93
CA GLY A 82 -14.35 -5.82 -1.47
C GLY A 82 -14.88 -5.37 -0.11
N ASP A 83 -15.14 -6.33 0.77
CA ASP A 83 -15.61 -6.13 2.15
C ASP A 83 -14.45 -6.01 3.16
N ALA A 84 -13.21 -6.13 2.70
CA ALA A 84 -12.03 -6.01 3.53
C ALA A 84 -11.89 -4.63 4.16
N LYS A 85 -11.28 -4.60 5.35
CA LYS A 85 -10.91 -3.37 6.05
C LYS A 85 -9.42 -3.17 5.90
N THR A 86 -9.04 -2.05 5.28
CA THR A 86 -7.65 -1.61 5.16
C THR A 86 -7.45 -0.39 6.03
N LEU A 87 -6.32 -0.36 6.73
CA LEU A 87 -5.84 0.81 7.44
C LEU A 87 -4.38 1.05 7.03
N MET A 88 -4.04 2.29 6.71
CA MET A 88 -2.68 2.70 6.37
C MET A 88 -2.19 3.74 7.37
N PHE A 89 -0.96 3.56 7.85
CA PHE A 89 -0.29 4.53 8.72
C PHE A 89 0.67 5.37 7.88
N GLY A 90 0.42 6.67 7.78
CA GLY A 90 1.36 7.63 7.21
C GLY A 90 2.32 8.13 8.29
N GLN A 91 3.59 7.73 8.22
CA GLN A 91 4.64 8.25 9.10
C GLN A 91 5.28 9.48 8.44
N ILE A 92 5.29 10.60 9.17
CA ILE A 92 5.83 11.88 8.71
C ILE A 92 6.78 12.47 9.74
N SER A 93 7.71 13.30 9.28
CA SER A 93 8.63 14.04 10.13
C SER A 93 8.14 15.48 10.34
N PRO A 94 8.27 16.04 11.55
CA PRO A 94 7.93 17.44 11.83
C PRO A 94 9.05 18.42 11.43
N ASN A 95 10.22 17.94 10.99
CA ASN A 95 11.35 18.81 10.65
C ASN A 95 11.10 19.58 9.34
N GLU A 96 11.54 20.84 9.30
CA GLU A 96 11.43 21.67 8.09
C GLU A 96 12.17 21.08 6.88
N ASN A 97 13.32 20.42 7.11
CA ASN A 97 14.09 19.76 6.06
C ASN A 97 13.31 18.63 5.37
N ASP A 98 12.33 18.05 6.06
CA ASP A 98 11.53 16.93 5.57
C ASP A 98 10.19 17.38 4.98
N LEU A 99 9.90 18.69 4.98
CA LEU A 99 8.61 19.26 4.57
C LEU A 99 8.13 18.73 3.22
N THR A 100 9.02 18.64 2.23
CA THR A 100 8.67 18.12 0.90
C THR A 100 8.23 16.65 0.95
N GLU A 101 8.91 15.80 1.73
CA GLU A 101 8.49 14.39 1.86
C GLU A 101 7.21 14.27 2.68
N THR A 102 7.06 15.05 3.74
CA THR A 102 5.82 15.12 4.54
C THR A 102 4.62 15.49 3.67
N ILE A 103 4.74 16.49 2.80
CA ILE A 103 3.68 16.86 1.84
C ILE A 103 3.41 15.71 0.86
N CYS A 104 4.45 15.07 0.33
CA CYS A 104 4.29 13.91 -0.56
C CYS A 104 3.54 12.76 0.11
N SER A 105 3.88 12.42 1.36
CA SER A 105 3.21 11.37 2.14
C SER A 105 1.75 11.71 2.44
N LEU A 106 1.44 12.98 2.73
CA LEU A 106 0.05 13.43 2.99
C LEU A 106 -0.82 13.48 1.73
N ASN A 107 -0.20 13.65 0.55
CA ASN A 107 -0.91 13.61 -0.73
C ASN A 107 -1.20 12.18 -1.21
N LEU A 108 -0.66 11.14 -0.54
CA LEU A 108 -1.08 9.78 -0.82
C LEU A 108 -2.55 9.65 -0.43
N PRO A 109 -3.41 9.15 -1.33
CA PRO A 109 -4.81 8.94 -1.01
C PRO A 109 -4.91 7.87 0.08
N VAL A 110 -5.36 8.29 1.25
CA VAL A 110 -5.76 7.45 2.37
C VAL A 110 -7.19 7.84 2.74
N GLU A 111 -8.12 6.88 2.69
CA GLU A 111 -9.45 7.01 3.32
C GLU A 111 -9.36 6.57 4.79
#